data_AF-E8KGH8-F1
#
_entry.id   AF-E8KGH8-F1
#
_cell.length_a   1.000
_cell.length_b   1.000
_cell.length_c   1.000
_cell.angle_alpha   90.00
_cell.angle_beta   90.00
_cell.angle_gamma   90.00
#
_symmetry.space_group_name_H-M   'P 1'
#
loop_
_entity.id
_entity.type
_entity.pdbx_description
1 polymer ?
#
loop_
_entity_poly.entity_id
_entity_poly.type
_entity_poly.pdbx_seq_one_letter_code
_entity_poly.pdbx_strand_id
1 'polypeptide(L)'
;MSLPNDPLMLENFSVSFANSFKEGVQYLKDNDNKFIDPVLLVSGDADLYVVPKDAIDFYQETNSINKSLRLYHGLEPKGDIVVDDIVRWISQRAKK
;
A
#
# COMPACT_ATOMS: atom_id res chain seq x y z
N MET A 1 -6.35 14.73 -4.99
CA MET A 1 -5.85 16.12 -4.96
C MET A 1 -6.67 16.90 -3.94
N SER A 2 -6.02 17.48 -2.94
CA SER A 2 -6.66 18.26 -1.88
C SER A 2 -7.22 19.57 -2.43
N LEU A 3 -8.47 19.88 -2.13
CA LEU A 3 -9.05 21.17 -2.48
C LEU A 3 -8.51 22.25 -1.52
N PRO A 4 -8.15 23.45 -2.02
CA PRO A 4 -7.82 24.57 -1.14
C PRO A 4 -9.00 24.87 -0.20
N ASN A 5 -8.72 25.08 1.09
CA ASN A 5 -9.71 25.37 2.15
C ASN A 5 -10.73 24.26 2.44
N ASP A 6 -10.37 22.99 2.25
CA ASP A 6 -11.22 21.90 2.76
C ASP A 6 -11.23 21.93 4.30
N PRO A 7 -12.37 22.18 4.97
CA PRO A 7 -12.45 22.24 6.43
C PRO A 7 -12.23 20.87 7.10
N LEU A 8 -12.25 19.78 6.33
CA LEU A 8 -11.96 18.42 6.79
C LEU A 8 -10.48 18.06 6.63
N MET A 9 -9.68 18.94 6.04
CA MET A 9 -8.23 18.77 5.90
C MET A 9 -7.54 19.14 7.21
N LEU A 10 -6.85 18.17 7.81
CA LEU A 10 -6.07 18.41 9.02
C LEU A 10 -4.78 19.14 8.66
N GLU A 11 -4.71 20.44 8.93
CA GLU A 11 -3.53 21.27 8.60
C GLU A 11 -2.36 21.03 9.56
N ASN A 12 -2.64 20.70 10.83
CA ASN A 12 -1.64 20.51 11.86
C ASN A 12 -1.97 19.28 12.72
N PHE A 13 -0.99 18.43 12.98
CA PHE A 13 -1.10 17.29 13.88
C PHE A 13 0.11 17.23 14.83
N SER A 14 -0.03 16.54 15.96
CA SER A 14 1.04 16.48 16.95
C SER A 14 2.17 15.55 16.51
N VAL A 15 3.42 15.93 16.79
CA VAL A 15 4.58 15.05 16.54
C VAL A 15 4.48 13.74 17.34
N SER A 16 3.86 13.80 18.53
CA SER A 16 3.56 12.60 19.33
C SER A 16 2.68 11.60 18.59
N PHE A 17 1.74 12.07 17.77
CA PHE A 17 0.88 11.20 16.98
C PHE A 17 1.69 10.44 15.93
N ALA A 18 2.52 11.12 15.13
CA ALA A 18 3.41 10.43 14.18
C ALA A 18 4.38 9.46 14.88
N ASN A 19 4.96 9.87 16.01
CA ASN A 19 5.90 9.02 16.76
C ASN A 19 5.25 7.74 17.29
N SER A 20 3.95 7.75 17.59
CA SER A 20 3.23 6.55 18.05
C SER A 20 3.18 5.44 17.00
N PHE A 21 3.25 5.77 15.71
CA PHE A 21 3.30 4.77 14.64
C PHE A 21 4.71 4.23 14.37
N LYS A 22 5.75 4.95 14.80
CA LYS A 22 7.14 4.62 14.48
C LYS A 22 7.52 3.20 14.91
N GLU A 23 7.17 2.83 16.14
CA GLU A 23 7.47 1.50 16.68
C GLU A 23 6.69 0.39 15.94
N GLY A 24 5.42 0.65 15.60
CA GLY A 24 4.61 -0.27 14.83
C GLY A 24 5.14 -0.49 13.42
N VAL A 25 5.52 0.59 12.72
CA VAL A 25 6.13 0.51 11.39
C VAL A 25 7.46 -0.25 11.45
N GLN A 26 8.30 0.03 12.45
CA GLN A 26 9.57 -0.68 12.63
C GLN A 26 9.34 -2.17 12.85
N TYR A 27 8.39 -2.54 13.71
CA TYR A 27 8.02 -3.93 13.93
C TYR A 27 7.59 -4.62 12.63
N LEU A 28 6.76 -3.97 11.81
CA LEU A 28 6.32 -4.55 10.53
C LEU A 28 7.49 -4.79 9.58
N LYS A 29 8.46 -3.85 9.50
CA LYS A 29 9.67 -4.00 8.69
C LYS A 29 10.58 -5.11 9.21
N ASP A 30 10.77 -5.23 10.52
CA ASP A 30 11.62 -6.26 11.10
C ASP A 30 11.03 -7.69 11.01
N ASN A 31 9.76 -7.80 10.62
CA ASN A 31 8.99 -9.07 10.61
C ASN A 31 8.31 -9.35 9.26
N ASP A 32 8.61 -8.59 8.21
CA ASP A 32 8.04 -8.75 6.87
C ASP A 32 8.25 -10.16 6.28
N ASN A 33 9.40 -10.77 6.59
CA ASN A 33 9.76 -12.12 6.23
C ASN A 33 8.88 -13.18 6.91
N LYS A 34 8.15 -12.85 7.97
CA LYS A 34 7.21 -13.79 8.61
C LYS A 34 5.91 -13.90 7.85
N PHE A 35 5.64 -12.96 6.94
CA PHE A 35 4.45 -13.00 6.10
C PHE A 35 4.64 -14.04 4.97
N ILE A 36 3.75 -15.02 4.91
CA ILE A 36 3.82 -16.15 3.96
C ILE A 36 2.58 -16.31 3.07
N ASP A 37 1.50 -15.60 3.39
CA ASP A 37 0.23 -15.74 2.69
C ASP A 37 0.29 -15.12 1.28
N PRO A 38 -0.55 -15.56 0.33
CA PRO A 38 -0.64 -14.91 -0.97
C PRO A 38 -1.01 -13.42 -0.83
N VAL A 39 -0.29 -12.54 -1.52
CA VAL A 39 -0.49 -11.08 -1.40
C VAL A 39 -0.43 -10.37 -2.74
N LEU A 40 -1.34 -9.40 -2.90
CA LEU A 40 -1.32 -8.41 -3.98
C LEU A 40 -1.04 -7.04 -3.38
N LEU A 41 0.06 -6.43 -3.80
CA LEU A 41 0.43 -5.07 -3.47
C LEU A 41 0.00 -4.15 -4.60
N VAL A 42 -0.76 -3.13 -4.27
CA VAL A 42 -1.25 -2.10 -5.20
C VAL A 42 -0.74 -0.76 -4.71
N SER A 43 0.04 -0.07 -5.55
CA SER A 43 0.60 1.23 -5.20
C SER A 43 0.55 2.17 -6.40
N GLY A 44 0.18 3.42 -6.17
CA GLY A 44 0.28 4.50 -7.14
C GLY A 44 1.67 5.13 -7.09
N ASP A 45 2.26 5.46 -8.23
CA ASP A 45 3.60 6.04 -8.28
C ASP A 45 3.67 7.54 -7.91
N ALA A 46 2.51 8.20 -7.84
CA ALA A 46 2.33 9.58 -7.42
C ALA A 46 1.60 9.70 -6.07
N ASP A 47 1.61 8.64 -5.26
CA ASP A 47 1.05 8.68 -3.91
C ASP A 47 1.86 9.65 -3.02
N LEU A 48 1.16 10.63 -2.42
CA LEU A 48 1.75 11.70 -1.64
C LEU A 48 2.02 11.29 -0.18
N TYR A 49 1.48 10.16 0.28
CA TYR A 49 1.54 9.75 1.68
C TYR A 49 2.36 8.48 1.90
N VAL A 50 2.37 7.56 0.94
CA VAL A 50 3.17 6.33 1.00
C VAL A 50 4.02 6.21 -0.25
N VAL A 51 5.34 6.20 -0.08
CA VAL A 51 6.24 6.10 -1.22
C VAL A 51 6.14 4.71 -1.86
N PRO A 52 6.16 4.59 -3.20
CA PRO A 52 6.13 3.30 -3.89
C PRO A 52 7.24 2.35 -3.46
N LYS A 53 8.35 2.91 -2.93
CA LYS A 53 9.48 2.16 -2.41
C LYS A 53 9.08 1.19 -1.28
N ASP A 54 8.19 1.57 -0.37
CA ASP A 54 7.81 0.68 0.73
C ASP A 54 7.07 -0.58 0.22
N ALA A 55 6.27 -0.44 -0.84
CA ALA A 55 5.62 -1.58 -1.49
C ALA A 55 6.63 -2.48 -2.24
N ILE A 56 7.67 -1.88 -2.83
CA ILE A 56 8.76 -2.61 -3.50
C ILE A 56 9.60 -3.37 -2.47
N ASP A 57 9.99 -2.72 -1.38
CA ASP A 57 10.79 -3.31 -0.30
C ASP A 57 10.04 -4.53 0.29
N PHE A 58 8.78 -4.36 0.68
CA PHE A 58 7.97 -5.47 1.20
C PHE A 58 7.80 -6.61 0.18
N TYR A 59 7.62 -6.30 -1.11
CA TYR A 59 7.57 -7.32 -2.16
C TYR A 59 8.86 -8.15 -2.23
N GLN A 60 10.03 -7.53 -1.99
CA GLN A 60 11.31 -8.20 -2.03
C GLN A 60 11.56 -9.03 -0.76
N GLU A 61 11.22 -8.48 0.40
CA GLU A 61 11.60 -9.01 1.72
C GLU A 61 10.64 -10.08 2.27
N THR A 62 9.38 -10.09 1.83
CA THR A 62 8.40 -11.09 2.27
C THR A 62 8.71 -12.51 1.77
N ASN A 63 8.41 -13.51 2.61
CA ASN A 63 8.52 -14.94 2.26
C ASN A 63 7.28 -15.51 1.53
N SER A 64 6.30 -14.67 1.21
CA SER A 64 5.17 -15.09 0.38
C SER A 64 5.66 -15.62 -0.98
N ILE A 65 5.33 -16.88 -1.27
CA ILE A 65 5.64 -17.52 -2.56
C ILE A 65 4.73 -16.95 -3.65
N ASN A 66 3.49 -16.61 -3.30
CA ASN A 66 2.46 -16.17 -4.22
C ASN A 66 2.17 -14.67 -4.04
N LYS A 67 3.19 -13.87 -4.36
CA LYS A 67 3.16 -12.41 -4.27
C LYS A 67 3.03 -11.74 -5.63
N SER A 68 2.41 -10.57 -5.66
CA SER A 68 2.27 -9.76 -6.88
C SER A 68 2.33 -8.29 -6.52
N LEU A 69 2.99 -7.49 -7.35
CA LEU A 69 3.03 -6.03 -7.23
C LEU A 69 2.43 -5.41 -8.50
N ARG A 70 1.59 -4.39 -8.31
CA ARG A 70 1.01 -3.54 -9.35
C ARG A 70 1.33 -2.10 -9.02
N LEU A 71 2.08 -1.45 -9.92
CA LEU A 71 2.39 -0.04 -9.86
C LEU A 71 1.57 0.68 -10.92
N TYR A 72 0.77 1.65 -10.51
CA TYR A 72 -0.06 2.44 -11.41
C TYR A 72 0.47 3.86 -11.52
N HIS A 73 0.55 4.36 -12.75
CA HIS A 73 1.00 5.73 -13.01
C HIS A 73 -0.10 6.75 -12.73
N GLY A 74 0.18 7.76 -11.91
CA GLY A 74 -0.70 8.90 -11.63
C GLY A 74 -1.38 8.86 -10.25
N LEU A 75 -1.87 10.03 -9.83
CA LEU A 75 -2.45 10.28 -8.49
C LEU A 75 -3.75 9.52 -8.22
N GLU A 76 -4.48 9.17 -9.27
CA GLU A 76 -5.72 8.40 -9.23
C GLU A 76 -5.79 7.53 -10.48
N PRO A 77 -5.18 6.34 -10.48
CA PRO A 77 -5.41 5.41 -11.57
C PRO A 77 -6.91 5.16 -11.71
N LYS A 78 -7.40 5.06 -12.95
CA LYS A 78 -8.82 4.79 -13.22
C LYS A 78 -9.28 3.65 -12.32
N GLY A 79 -10.15 3.94 -11.35
CA GLY A 79 -10.53 3.00 -10.30
C GLY A 79 -10.99 1.66 -10.85
N ASP A 80 -11.68 1.69 -11.98
CA ASP A 80 -12.13 0.50 -12.72
C ASP A 80 -10.98 -0.46 -13.07
N ILE A 81 -9.83 0.07 -13.51
CA ILE A 81 -8.67 -0.75 -13.88
C ILE A 81 -8.08 -1.45 -12.64
N VAL A 82 -7.95 -0.70 -11.54
CA VAL A 82 -7.43 -1.23 -10.28
C VAL A 82 -8.37 -2.31 -9.74
N VAL A 83 -9.67 -2.05 -9.75
CA VAL A 83 -10.70 -3.00 -9.30
C VAL A 83 -10.70 -4.26 -10.16
N ASP A 84 -10.65 -4.13 -11.49
CA ASP A 84 -10.61 -5.27 -12.40
C ASP A 84 -9.37 -6.16 -12.18
N ASP A 85 -8.21 -5.54 -11.93
CA ASP A 85 -6.98 -6.28 -11.64
C ASP A 85 -7.07 -7.03 -10.31
N ILE A 86 -7.64 -6.41 -9.27
CA ILE A 86 -7.88 -7.05 -7.97
C ILE A 86 -8.85 -8.23 -8.13
N VAL A 87 -9.99 -8.01 -8.80
CA VAL A 87 -11.00 -9.05 -9.05
C VAL A 87 -10.39 -10.21 -9.82
N ARG A 88 -9.60 -9.93 -10.86
CA ARG A 88 -8.90 -10.96 -11.64
C ARG A 88 -7.92 -11.75 -10.78
N TRP A 89 -7.13 -11.06 -9.94
CA TRP A 89 -6.15 -11.71 -9.06
C TRP A 89 -6.82 -12.61 -8.02
N ILE A 90 -7.91 -12.17 -7.41
CA ILE A 90 -8.70 -12.98 -6.47
C ILE A 90 -9.32 -14.17 -7.20
N SER A 91 -9.94 -13.93 -8.37
CA SER A 91 -10.65 -14.97 -9.13
C SER A 91 -9.74 -16.12 -9.57
N GLN A 92 -8.48 -15.85 -9.90
CA GLN A 92 -7.49 -16.88 -10.23
C GLN A 92 -7.17 -17.83 -9.07
N ARG A 93 -7.42 -17.39 -7.83
CA ARG A 93 -7.16 -18.17 -6.60
C ARG A 93 -8.43 -18.75 -5.99
N ALA A 94 -9.58 -18.14 -6.27
CA ALA A 94 -10.88 -18.60 -5.83
C ALA A 94 -11.41 -19.79 -6.66
N LYS A 95 -10.97 -19.93 -7.92
CA LYS A 95 -11.27 -21.11 -8.74
C LYS A 95 -10.49 -22.31 -8.22
N LYS A 96 -11.18 -23.19 -7.50
CA LYS A 96 -10.74 -24.56 -7.20
C LYS A 96 -11.04 -25.48 -8.38
#